data_AF-A0A7C6R608-F1
#
_entry.id   AF-A0A7C6R608-F1
#
_cell.length_a   1.000
_cell.length_b   1.000
_cell.length_c   1.000
_cell.angle_alpha   90.00
_cell.angle_beta   90.00
_cell.angle_gamma   90.00
#
_symmetry.space_group_name_H-M   'P 1'
#
loop_
_entity.id
_entity.type
_entity.pdbx_description
1 polymer ?
#
loop_
_entity_poly.entity_id
_entity_poly.type
_entity_poly.pdbx_seq_one_letter_code
_entity_poly.pdbx_strand_id
1 'polypeptide(L)'
;MDADKKRLWVSGQFVEVTDEIYDAYMKGDRKMRYFESDLKAERFLMDENGQIKQVIPSREDSLDRLMDDNAEQFADRHESVEDMVLRRISIEWLYKALDTLTERERKLIEALFFEEMTEREVAHSLGISQPAVHKQKNKILKKLKHFLEK
;
A
#
# COMPACT_ATOMS: atom_id res chain seq x y z
N MET A 1 45.34 26.37 -36.96
CA MET A 1 44.63 25.92 -35.75
C MET A 1 43.33 25.34 -36.25
N ASP A 2 43.35 24.05 -36.59
CA ASP A 2 42.32 23.44 -37.43
C ASP A 2 41.04 23.22 -36.62
N ALA A 3 40.01 24.01 -36.96
CA ALA A 3 38.72 24.07 -36.27
C ALA A 3 37.80 22.87 -36.55
N ASP A 4 38.27 21.84 -37.27
CA ASP A 4 37.42 20.77 -37.82
C ASP A 4 37.70 19.38 -37.24
N LYS A 5 38.62 19.28 -36.26
CA LYS A 5 38.99 18.00 -35.66
C LYS A 5 38.02 17.61 -34.54
N LYS A 6 37.16 16.62 -34.78
CA LYS A 6 36.25 16.06 -33.77
C LYS A 6 37.03 15.36 -32.67
N ARG A 7 36.64 15.59 -31.42
CA ARG A 7 37.27 14.99 -30.23
C ARG A 7 36.23 14.42 -29.30
N LEU A 8 36.55 13.27 -28.71
CA LEU A 8 35.73 12.62 -27.68
C LEU A 8 36.50 12.56 -26.36
N TRP A 9 35.79 12.71 -25.24
CA TRP A 9 36.35 12.51 -23.91
C TRP A 9 36.26 11.04 -23.52
N VAL A 10 37.40 10.36 -23.41
CA VAL A 10 37.47 8.94 -23.06
C VAL A 10 38.52 8.76 -21.98
N SER A 11 38.15 8.13 -20.86
CA SER A 11 39.05 7.81 -19.74
C SER A 11 39.90 8.98 -19.23
N GLY A 12 39.33 10.19 -19.18
CA GLY A 12 40.00 11.37 -18.64
C GLY A 12 40.85 12.16 -19.64
N GLN A 13 40.81 11.82 -20.93
CA GLN A 13 41.57 12.50 -21.98
C GLN A 13 40.72 12.76 -23.23
N PHE A 14 41.07 13.80 -23.98
CA PHE A 14 40.46 14.08 -25.29
C PHE A 14 41.19 13.33 -26.39
N VAL A 15 40.48 12.45 -27.08
CA VAL A 15 40.97 11.67 -28.22
C VAL A 15 40.36 12.25 -29.49
N GLU A 16 41.21 12.58 -30.48
CA GLU A 16 40.77 13.00 -31.81
C GLU A 16 40.25 11.78 -32.57
N VAL A 17 39.08 11.91 -33.19
CA VAL A 17 38.39 10.82 -33.87
C VAL A 17 37.88 11.26 -35.24
N THR A 18 37.63 10.29 -36.10
CA THR A 18 36.96 10.50 -37.38
C THR A 18 35.49 10.87 -37.18
N ASP A 19 34.88 11.55 -38.16
CA ASP A 19 33.46 11.92 -38.12
C ASP A 19 32.53 10.71 -37.92
N GLU A 20 32.81 9.57 -38.56
CA GLU A 20 31.99 8.35 -38.41
C GLU A 20 31.94 7.85 -36.96
N ILE A 21 33.09 7.86 -36.27
CA ILE A 21 33.22 7.46 -34.86
C ILE A 21 32.51 8.49 -33.97
N TYR A 22 32.70 9.78 -34.25
CA TYR A 22 32.04 10.85 -33.52
C TYR A 22 30.51 10.71 -33.61
N ASP A 23 29.97 10.53 -34.81
CA ASP A 23 28.53 10.41 -35.03
C ASP A 23 27.96 9.14 -34.38
N ALA A 24 28.66 8.01 -34.48
CA ALA A 24 28.25 6.78 -33.82
C ALA A 24 28.23 6.94 -32.29
N TYR A 25 29.27 7.55 -31.72
CA TYR A 25 29.35 7.84 -30.28
C TYR A 25 28.22 8.76 -29.83
N MET A 26 28.01 9.89 -30.53
CA MET A 26 26.98 10.87 -30.17
C MET A 26 25.57 10.30 -30.29
N LYS A 27 25.30 9.44 -31.29
CA LYS A 27 24.03 8.70 -31.39
C LYS A 27 23.84 7.76 -30.21
N GLY A 28 24.88 7.02 -29.82
CA GLY A 28 24.86 6.12 -28.66
C GLY A 28 24.62 6.87 -27.35
N ASP A 29 25.41 7.91 -27.09
CA ASP A 29 25.31 8.76 -25.91
C ASP A 29 23.92 9.42 -25.80
N ARG A 30 23.38 9.94 -26.91
CA ARG A 30 22.02 10.51 -26.91
C ARG A 30 20.97 9.45 -26.57
N LYS A 31 21.11 8.24 -27.12
CA LYS A 31 20.22 7.11 -26.85
C LYS A 31 20.31 6.68 -25.38
N MET A 32 21.51 6.61 -24.81
CA MET A 32 21.71 6.31 -23.39
C MET A 32 21.02 7.35 -22.50
N ARG A 33 21.29 8.64 -22.72
CA ARG A 33 20.64 9.74 -21.96
C ARG A 33 19.12 9.69 -22.06
N TYR A 34 18.59 9.30 -23.21
CA TYR A 34 17.15 9.15 -23.38
C TYR A 34 16.55 8.08 -22.45
N PHE A 35 17.19 6.90 -22.36
CA PHE A 35 16.73 5.80 -21.51
C PHE A 35 17.02 6.02 -20.03
N GLU A 36 18.19 6.58 -19.70
CA GLU A 36 18.60 6.75 -18.30
C GLU A 36 17.93 7.94 -17.63
N SER A 37 17.59 9.00 -18.38
CA SER A 37 17.09 10.26 -17.82
C SER A 37 15.80 10.75 -18.48
N ASP A 38 15.77 10.99 -19.80
CA ASP A 38 14.66 11.72 -20.44
C ASP A 38 13.30 11.02 -20.32
N LEU A 39 13.27 9.69 -20.27
CA LEU A 39 12.05 8.91 -20.10
C LEU A 39 11.51 8.96 -18.66
N LYS A 40 12.38 9.21 -17.69
CA LYS A 40 12.12 9.13 -16.25
C LYS A 40 11.90 10.49 -15.58
N ALA A 41 12.02 11.58 -16.34
CA ALA A 41 11.87 12.94 -15.84
C ALA A 41 10.72 13.68 -16.55
N GLU A 42 9.93 14.42 -15.76
CA GLU A 42 8.95 15.37 -16.27
C GLU A 42 9.66 16.58 -16.89
N ARG A 43 9.18 17.06 -18.04
CA ARG A 43 9.77 18.19 -18.76
C ARG A 43 8.81 19.36 -18.84
N PHE A 44 9.33 20.55 -18.54
CA PHE A 44 8.61 21.82 -18.65
C PHE A 44 9.11 22.59 -19.87
N LEU A 45 8.25 22.79 -20.85
CA LEU A 45 8.50 23.75 -21.92
C LEU A 45 8.07 25.13 -21.44
N MET A 46 9.01 26.04 -21.31
CA MET A 46 8.74 27.42 -20.94
C MET A 46 8.50 28.29 -22.18
N ASP A 47 7.70 29.35 -22.04
CA ASP A 47 7.57 30.41 -23.03
C ASP A 47 8.70 31.45 -22.92
N GLU A 48 8.67 32.45 -23.79
CA GLU A 48 9.65 33.55 -23.83
C GLU A 48 9.65 34.42 -22.57
N ASN A 49 8.57 34.35 -21.76
CA ASN A 49 8.41 35.08 -20.51
C ASN A 49 8.76 34.23 -19.28
N GLY A 50 9.25 33.00 -19.47
CA GLY A 50 9.58 32.07 -18.39
C GLY A 50 8.36 31.39 -17.74
N GLN A 51 7.18 31.47 -18.34
CA GLN A 51 5.99 30.76 -17.88
C GLN A 51 5.92 29.36 -18.49
N ILE A 52 5.34 28.40 -17.75
CA ILE A 52 5.19 27.02 -18.23
C ILE A 52 4.14 26.99 -19.35
N LYS A 53 4.60 26.77 -20.58
CA LYS A 53 3.75 26.62 -21.77
C LYS A 53 3.18 25.22 -21.89
N GLN A 54 3.98 24.19 -21.57
CA GLN A 54 3.56 22.81 -21.66
C GLN A 54 4.33 21.92 -20.69
N VAL A 55 3.63 21.00 -20.06
CA VAL A 55 4.19 19.92 -19.25
C VAL A 55 4.17 18.63 -20.06
N ILE A 56 5.31 17.98 -20.18
CA ILE A 56 5.44 16.65 -20.77
C ILE A 56 5.70 15.68 -19.62
N PRO A 57 4.72 14.82 -19.28
CA PRO A 57 4.88 13.87 -18.18
C PRO A 57 5.98 12.84 -18.50
N SER A 58 6.59 12.28 -17.47
CA SER A 58 7.49 11.13 -17.62
C SER A 58 6.71 9.93 -18.16
N ARG A 59 7.42 9.06 -18.89
CA ARG A 59 6.85 7.82 -19.46
C ARG A 59 7.22 6.59 -18.65
N GLU A 60 8.34 6.66 -17.95
CA GLU A 60 8.86 5.63 -17.06
C GLU A 60 9.13 6.26 -15.70
N ASP A 61 9.30 5.40 -14.69
CA ASP A 61 9.74 5.82 -13.36
C ASP A 61 11.15 5.30 -13.08
N SER A 62 11.90 5.97 -12.20
CA SER A 62 13.20 5.46 -11.78
C SER A 62 13.03 4.43 -10.66
N LEU A 63 13.93 3.42 -10.63
CA LEU A 63 13.95 2.44 -9.55
C LEU A 63 14.18 3.13 -8.19
N ASP A 64 15.09 4.10 -8.15
CA ASP A 64 15.39 4.87 -6.94
C ASP A 64 14.13 5.56 -6.39
N ARG A 65 13.34 6.23 -7.25
CA ARG A 65 12.09 6.89 -6.83
C ARG A 65 11.06 5.88 -6.32
N LEU A 66 10.93 4.72 -6.99
CA LEU A 66 10.01 3.66 -6.55
C LEU A 66 10.42 3.06 -5.19
N MET A 67 11.72 2.97 -4.92
CA MET A 67 12.24 2.51 -3.64
C MET A 67 12.02 3.55 -2.53
N ASP A 68 12.25 4.83 -2.82
CA ASP A 68 11.99 5.92 -1.89
C ASP A 68 10.49 6.06 -1.56
N ASP A 69 9.62 5.89 -2.56
CA ASP A 69 8.17 5.90 -2.41
C ASP A 69 7.60 4.57 -1.86
N ASN A 70 8.46 3.66 -1.34
CA ASN A 70 8.10 2.37 -0.71
C ASN A 70 7.10 1.51 -1.51
N ALA A 71 7.18 1.55 -2.84
CA ALA A 71 6.26 0.84 -3.74
C ALA A 71 4.76 1.17 -3.55
N GLU A 72 4.42 2.34 -2.99
CA GLU A 72 3.02 2.75 -2.79
C GLU A 72 2.19 2.68 -4.08
N GLN A 73 2.79 3.00 -5.22
CA GLN A 73 2.16 2.98 -6.54
C GLN A 73 1.65 1.60 -6.96
N PHE A 74 2.26 0.53 -6.44
CA PHE A 74 1.91 -0.86 -6.77
C PHE A 74 1.54 -1.67 -5.53
N ALA A 75 1.10 -1.00 -4.46
CA ALA A 75 0.65 -1.68 -3.26
C ALA A 75 -0.53 -2.60 -3.59
N ASP A 76 -0.35 -3.89 -3.33
CA ASP A 76 -1.46 -4.83 -3.36
C ASP A 76 -2.43 -4.48 -2.22
N ARG A 77 -3.63 -4.02 -2.59
CA ARG A 77 -4.68 -3.63 -1.64
C ARG A 77 -5.50 -4.85 -1.19
N HIS A 78 -5.25 -6.01 -1.77
CA HIS A 78 -5.90 -7.23 -1.35
C HIS A 78 -5.31 -7.70 -0.01
N GLU A 79 -6.16 -8.39 0.75
CA GLU A 79 -5.73 -9.04 1.97
C GLU A 79 -4.67 -10.11 1.63
N SER A 80 -3.57 -10.13 2.37
CA SER A 80 -2.52 -11.12 2.17
C SER A 80 -3.06 -12.53 2.48
N VAL A 81 -2.45 -13.55 1.87
CA VAL A 81 -2.82 -14.95 2.11
C VAL A 81 -2.62 -15.30 3.59
N GLU A 82 -1.56 -14.78 4.21
CA GLU A 82 -1.27 -14.92 5.63
C GLU A 82 -2.41 -14.35 6.49
N ASP A 83 -2.86 -13.13 6.18
CA ASP A 83 -3.98 -12.48 6.89
C ASP A 83 -5.28 -13.27 6.72
N MET A 84 -5.57 -13.77 5.50
CA MET A 84 -6.72 -14.63 5.24
C MET A 84 -6.70 -15.89 6.12
N VAL A 85 -5.54 -16.53 6.24
CA VAL A 85 -5.35 -17.74 7.05
C VAL A 85 -5.52 -17.42 8.53
N LEU A 86 -4.90 -16.34 9.03
CA LEU A 86 -5.03 -15.90 10.42
C LEU A 86 -6.50 -15.59 10.77
N ARG A 87 -7.23 -14.92 9.87
CA ARG A 87 -8.66 -14.65 10.05
C ARG A 87 -9.45 -15.95 10.15
N ARG A 88 -9.21 -16.91 9.25
CA ARG A 88 -9.92 -18.21 9.27
C ARG A 88 -9.70 -18.95 10.59
N ILE A 89 -8.45 -19.03 11.06
CA ILE A 89 -8.11 -19.65 12.34
C ILE A 89 -8.81 -18.92 13.50
N SER A 90 -8.81 -17.59 13.48
CA SER A 90 -9.45 -16.75 14.48
C SER A 90 -10.97 -16.99 14.55
N ILE A 91 -11.63 -17.11 13.39
CA ILE A 91 -13.06 -17.43 13.30
C ILE A 91 -13.35 -18.82 13.88
N GLU A 92 -12.54 -19.83 13.55
CA GLU A 92 -12.72 -21.18 14.10
C GLU A 92 -12.58 -21.20 15.62
N TRP A 93 -11.63 -20.45 16.17
CA TRP A 93 -11.44 -20.31 17.62
C TRP A 93 -12.60 -19.58 18.28
N LEU A 94 -13.12 -18.53 17.63
CA LEU A 94 -14.31 -17.82 18.09
C LEU A 94 -15.52 -18.74 18.19
N TYR A 95 -15.80 -19.55 17.15
CA TYR A 95 -16.91 -20.50 17.18
C TYR A 95 -16.76 -21.53 18.31
N LYS A 96 -15.55 -22.09 18.49
CA LYS A 96 -15.26 -22.99 19.62
C LYS A 96 -15.51 -22.31 20.98
N ALA A 97 -15.16 -21.03 21.11
CA ALA A 97 -15.42 -20.27 22.33
C ALA A 97 -16.93 -20.08 22.57
N LEU A 98 -17.69 -19.76 21.52
CA LEU A 98 -19.14 -19.61 21.57
C LEU A 98 -19.85 -20.91 21.92
N ASP A 99 -19.35 -22.07 21.48
CA ASP A 99 -19.89 -23.39 21.83
C ASP A 99 -19.75 -23.71 23.32
N THR A 100 -18.89 -23.01 24.06
CA THR A 100 -18.81 -23.15 25.53
C THR A 100 -19.93 -22.43 26.28
N LEU A 101 -20.68 -21.56 25.60
CA LEU A 101 -21.77 -20.80 26.20
C LEU A 101 -23.02 -21.66 26.35
N THR A 102 -23.77 -21.40 27.41
CA THR A 102 -25.12 -21.98 27.52
C THR A 102 -26.06 -21.35 26.49
N GLU A 103 -27.13 -22.03 26.09
CA GLU A 103 -28.21 -21.51 25.23
C GLU A 103 -28.62 -20.07 25.58
N ARG A 104 -28.80 -19.79 26.87
CA ARG A 104 -29.21 -18.46 27.36
C ARG A 104 -28.11 -17.41 27.20
N GLU A 105 -26.86 -17.79 27.45
CA GLU A 105 -25.71 -16.91 27.25
C GLU A 105 -25.51 -16.61 25.75
N ARG A 106 -25.66 -17.63 24.90
CA ARG A 106 -25.52 -17.52 23.45
C ARG A 106 -26.58 -16.60 22.86
N LYS A 107 -27.85 -16.77 23.22
CA LYS A 107 -28.95 -15.88 22.80
C LYS A 107 -28.72 -14.42 23.20
N LEU A 108 -28.17 -14.18 24.39
CA LEU A 108 -27.83 -12.82 24.82
C LEU A 108 -26.72 -12.20 23.96
N ILE A 109 -25.70 -12.97 23.59
CA ILE A 109 -24.63 -12.50 22.70
C ILE A 109 -25.15 -12.29 21.27
N GLU A 110 -26.00 -13.19 20.76
CA GLU A 110 -26.64 -13.05 19.45
C GLU A 110 -27.47 -11.77 19.36
N ALA A 111 -28.34 -11.53 20.34
CA ALA A 111 -29.15 -10.31 20.40
C ALA A 111 -28.28 -9.03 20.40
N LEU A 112 -27.19 -9.02 21.17
CA LEU A 112 -26.35 -7.82 21.34
C LEU A 112 -25.40 -7.56 20.17
N PHE A 113 -24.85 -8.60 19.54
CA PHE A 113 -23.74 -8.46 18.57
C PHE A 113 -24.10 -8.90 17.15
N PHE A 114 -25.14 -9.71 16.96
CA PHE A 114 -25.60 -10.14 15.63
C PHE A 114 -26.90 -9.44 15.23
N GLU A 115 -27.82 -9.23 16.16
CA GLU A 115 -29.08 -8.52 15.94
C GLU A 115 -28.98 -7.01 16.25
N GLU A 116 -27.81 -6.55 16.69
CA GLU A 116 -27.50 -5.14 17.04
C GLU A 116 -28.46 -4.51 18.06
N MET A 117 -29.13 -5.33 18.90
CA MET A 117 -30.02 -4.82 19.93
C MET A 117 -29.24 -4.11 21.04
N THR A 118 -29.80 -3.02 21.55
CA THR A 118 -29.26 -2.34 22.72
C THR A 118 -29.53 -3.11 23.99
N GLU A 119 -28.69 -2.91 25.02
CA GLU A 119 -28.93 -3.54 26.34
C GLU A 119 -30.30 -3.17 26.94
N ARG A 120 -30.87 -2.01 26.57
CA ARG A 120 -32.20 -1.56 27.01
C ARG A 120 -33.32 -2.34 26.33
N GLU A 121 -33.22 -2.58 25.03
CA GLU A 121 -34.19 -3.39 24.28
C GLU A 121 -34.18 -4.84 24.74
N VAL A 122 -32.99 -5.40 24.96
CA VAL A 122 -32.82 -6.75 25.52
C VAL A 122 -33.35 -6.82 26.96
N ALA A 123 -33.14 -5.79 27.77
CA ALA A 123 -33.71 -5.73 29.11
C ALA A 123 -35.24 -5.72 29.09
N HIS A 124 -35.83 -4.96 28.17
CA HIS A 124 -37.27 -4.88 27.97
C HIS A 124 -37.86 -6.23 27.52
N SER A 125 -37.24 -6.89 26.53
CA SER A 125 -37.71 -8.20 26.03
C SER A 125 -37.61 -9.31 27.07
N LEU A 126 -36.62 -9.25 27.96
CA LEU A 126 -36.41 -10.22 29.04
C LEU A 126 -37.14 -9.87 30.34
N GLY A 127 -37.78 -8.69 30.44
CA GLY A 127 -38.44 -8.22 31.66
C GLY A 127 -37.48 -8.00 32.85
N ILE A 128 -36.22 -7.67 32.58
CA ILE A 128 -35.19 -7.42 33.60
C ILE A 128 -34.65 -5.99 33.52
N SER A 129 -33.83 -5.59 34.49
CA SER A 129 -33.19 -4.27 34.45
C SER A 129 -31.98 -4.25 33.51
N GLN A 130 -31.73 -3.11 32.86
CA GLN A 130 -30.54 -2.92 32.01
C GLN A 130 -29.20 -3.21 32.74
N PRO A 131 -29.01 -2.84 34.02
CA PRO A 131 -27.81 -3.23 34.76
C PRO A 131 -27.64 -4.76 34.91
N ALA A 132 -28.75 -5.52 34.97
CA ALA A 132 -28.69 -6.98 35.03
C ALA A 132 -28.19 -7.56 33.69
N VAL A 133 -28.67 -7.04 32.56
CA VAL A 133 -28.17 -7.39 31.21
C VAL A 133 -26.67 -7.07 31.11
N HIS A 134 -26.27 -5.86 31.52
CA HIS A 134 -24.88 -5.44 31.49
C HIS A 134 -23.96 -6.38 32.29
N LYS A 135 -24.39 -6.77 33.50
CA LYS A 135 -23.64 -7.71 34.35
C LYS A 135 -23.52 -9.10 33.70
N GLN A 136 -24.60 -9.59 33.07
CA GLN A 136 -24.59 -10.85 32.35
C GLN A 136 -23.66 -10.81 31.13
N LYS A 137 -23.77 -9.77 30.30
CA LYS A 137 -22.88 -9.53 29.15
C LYS A 137 -21.41 -9.58 29.56
N ASN A 138 -21.03 -8.80 30.57
CA ASN A 138 -19.64 -8.75 31.02
C ASN A 138 -19.14 -10.09 31.59
N LYS A 139 -20.01 -10.87 32.23
CA LYS A 139 -19.65 -12.22 32.70
C LYS A 139 -19.37 -13.16 31.52
N ILE A 140 -20.19 -13.11 30.48
CA ILE A 140 -20.04 -13.92 29.27
C ILE A 140 -18.75 -13.52 28.52
N LEU A 141 -18.52 -12.22 28.33
CA LEU A 141 -17.31 -11.73 27.68
C LEU A 141 -16.03 -12.14 28.42
N LYS A 142 -16.04 -12.14 29.77
CA LYS A 142 -14.91 -12.67 30.56
C LYS A 142 -14.69 -14.17 30.34
N LYS A 143 -15.76 -14.95 30.23
CA LYS A 143 -15.68 -16.39 29.94
C LYS A 143 -15.09 -16.65 28.55
N LEU A 144 -15.56 -15.93 27.53
CA LEU A 144 -15.03 -16.01 26.17
C LEU A 144 -13.55 -15.59 26.11
N LYS A 145 -13.20 -14.48 26.78
CA LYS A 145 -11.82 -14.01 26.87
C LYS A 145 -10.89 -15.07 27.48
N HIS A 146 -11.30 -15.69 28.59
CA HIS A 146 -10.50 -16.75 29.22
C HIS A 146 -10.34 -17.99 28.35
N PHE A 147 -11.27 -18.27 27.44
CA PHE A 147 -11.14 -19.36 26.48
C PHE A 147 -10.15 -19.01 25.36
N LEU A 148 -10.17 -17.77 24.87
CA LEU A 148 -9.34 -17.31 23.75
C LEU A 148 -7.89 -16.97 24.15
N GLU A 149 -7.66 -16.64 25.43
CA GLU A 149 -6.31 -16.39 25.97
C GLU A 149 -5.60 -17.68 26.44
N LYS A 150 -6.25 -18.84 26.33
CA LYS A 150 -5.61 -20.15 26.54
C LYS A 150 -4.95 -20.65 25.27
#